data_AF-A0A560MAG1-F1
#
_entry.id   AF-A0A560MAG1-F1
#
_cell.length_a   1.000
_cell.length_b   1.000
_cell.length_c   1.000
_cell.angle_alpha   90.00
_cell.angle_beta   90.00
_cell.angle_gamma   90.00
#
_symmetry.space_group_name_H-M   'P 1'
#
loop_
_entity.id
_entity.type
_entity.pdbx_description
1 polymer ?
#
loop_
_entity_poly.entity_id
_entity_poly.type
_entity_poly.pdbx_seq_one_letter_code
_entity_poly.pdbx_strand_id
1 'polypeptide(L)' 'MKVTNTSKAPQGVWAKSGTVYIAPGETKDVDLSDDGLKRAKALPFLEVEEAKPAKAADK' A
#
# COMPACT_ATOMS: atom_id res chain seq x y z
N MET A 1 -0.16 -4.58 -5.19
CA MET A 1 0.98 -3.69 -4.81
C MET A 1 1.50 -4.19 -3.49
N LYS A 2 2.81 -4.18 -3.24
CA LYS A 2 3.32 -4.67 -1.95
C LYS A 2 3.36 -3.51 -0.96
N VAL A 3 2.72 -3.71 0.18
CA VAL A 3 2.72 -2.74 1.28
C VAL A 3 3.35 -3.40 2.48
N THR A 4 4.42 -2.79 2.98
CA THR A 4 5.14 -3.20 4.18
C THR A 4 4.85 -2.21 5.29
N ASN A 5 4.42 -2.73 6.44
CA ASN A 5 4.23 -1.91 7.63
C ASN A 5 5.49 -1.97 8.51
N THR A 6 6.24 -0.86 8.55
CA THR A 6 7.44 -0.73 9.41
C THR A 6 7.12 -0.07 10.75
N SER A 7 5.85 0.27 10.99
CA SER A 7 5.38 0.82 12.28
C SER A 7 5.35 -0.24 13.38
N LYS A 8 5.40 0.20 14.64
CA LYS A 8 5.22 -0.65 15.82
C LYS A 8 3.76 -1.04 16.08
N ALA A 9 2.81 -0.50 15.32
CA ALA A 9 1.39 -0.75 15.45
C ALA A 9 0.79 -1.27 14.13
N PRO A 10 -0.27 -2.11 14.18
CA PRO A 10 -0.98 -2.53 12.98
C PRO A 10 -1.55 -1.30 12.25
N GLN A 11 -1.35 -1.24 10.93
CA GLN A 11 -1.81 -0.14 10.10
C GLN A 11 -2.90 -0.63 9.15
N GLY A 12 -3.98 0.15 9.07
CA GLY A 12 -5.04 -0.07 8.09
C GLY A 12 -4.75 0.71 6.82
N VAL A 13 -4.71 0.02 5.68
CA VAL A 13 -4.61 0.63 4.35
C VAL A 13 -5.91 0.47 3.58
N TRP A 14 -6.26 1.45 2.77
CA TRP A 14 -7.44 1.36 1.92
C TRP A 14 -7.13 0.67 0.61
N ALA A 15 -7.59 -0.57 0.52
CA ALA A 15 -7.62 -1.36 -0.69
C ALA A 15 -8.93 -1.14 -1.47
N LYS A 16 -8.94 -1.53 -2.74
CA LYS A 16 -10.16 -1.55 -3.55
C LYS A 16 -11.24 -2.47 -2.98
N SER A 17 -10.83 -3.54 -2.29
CA SER A 17 -11.72 -4.47 -1.61
C SER A 17 -12.17 -4.00 -0.21
N GLY A 18 -11.63 -2.88 0.28
CA GLY A 18 -11.92 -2.34 1.62
C GLY A 18 -10.66 -2.08 2.44
N THR A 19 -10.80 -1.91 3.75
CA THR A 19 -9.65 -1.67 4.64
C THR A 19 -8.91 -2.98 4.91
N VAL A 20 -7.63 -3.03 4.59
CA VAL A 20 -6.75 -4.17 4.88
C VAL A 20 -5.80 -3.79 6.01
N TYR A 21 -5.71 -4.63 7.04
CA TYR A 21 -4.78 -4.44 8.14
C TYR A 21 -3.50 -5.23 7.92
N ILE A 22 -2.37 -4.56 8.12
CA ILE A 22 -1.02 -5.10 7.98
C ILE A 22 -0.35 -5.03 9.35
N ALA A 23 0.12 -6.17 9.87
CA ALA A 23 0.77 -6.22 11.17
C ALA A 23 2.15 -5.54 11.14
N PRO A 24 2.71 -5.13 12.29
CA PRO A 24 4.08 -4.63 12.39
C PRO A 24 5.11 -5.58 11.79
N GLY A 25 5.95 -5.09 10.88
CA GLY A 25 6.99 -5.87 10.20
C GLY A 25 6.47 -6.80 9.09
N GLU A 26 5.16 -6.80 8.81
CA GLU A 26 4.56 -7.64 7.78
C GLU A 26 4.48 -6.91 6.43
N THR A 27 4.70 -7.67 5.36
CA THR A 27 4.46 -7.22 3.98
C THR A 27 3.28 -7.99 3.40
N LYS A 28 2.28 -7.27 2.89
CA LYS A 28 1.14 -7.85 2.18
C LYS A 28 1.04 -7.32 0.75
N ASP A 29 0.65 -8.19 -0.17
CA ASP A 29 0.19 -7.72 -1.48
C ASP A 29 -1.25 -7.25 -1.36
N VAL A 30 -1.45 -5.95 -1.55
CA VAL A 30 -2.74 -5.27 -1.43
C VAL A 30 -2.98 -4.46 -2.70
N ASP A 31 -4.18 -4.55 -3.25
CA ASP A 31 -4.61 -3.70 -4.36
C ASP A 31 -5.14 -2.38 -3.79
N LEU A 32 -4.26 -1.39 -3.65
CA LEU A 32 -4.62 -0.08 -3.11
C LEU A 32 -5.48 0.70 -4.10
N SER A 33 -6.49 1.40 -3.58
CA SER A 33 -7.20 2.43 -4.34
C SER A 33 -6.29 3.67 -4.51
N ASP A 34 -6.55 4.54 -5.49
CA ASP A 34 -5.74 5.74 -5.72
C ASP A 34 -5.59 6.63 -4.46
N ASP A 35 -6.69 6.83 -3.71
CA ASP A 35 -6.67 7.52 -2.41
C ASP A 35 -5.87 6.77 -1.34
N GLY A 36 -5.99 5.44 -1.31
CA GLY A 36 -5.27 4.57 -0.39
C GLY A 36 -3.76 4.61 -0.64
N LEU A 37 -3.36 4.60 -1.90
CA LEU A 37 -1.97 4.75 -2.33
C LEU A 37 -1.40 6.11 -1.94
N LYS A 38 -2.13 7.20 -2.21
CA LYS A 38 -1.72 8.56 -1.86
C LYS A 38 -1.51 8.71 -0.36
N ARG A 39 -2.40 8.13 0.46
CA ARG A 39 -2.28 8.14 1.92
C ARG A 39 -1.15 7.25 2.42
N ALA A 40 -1.01 6.04 1.89
CA ALA A 40 0.05 5.12 2.28
C ALA A 40 1.44 5.70 1.97
N LYS A 41 1.63 6.32 0.79
CA LYS A 41 2.87 7.03 0.45
C LYS A 41 3.16 8.27 1.30
N ALA A 42 2.13 8.89 1.87
CA ALA A 42 2.28 10.04 2.76
C ALA A 42 2.73 9.64 4.17
N LEU A 43 2.68 8.35 4.52
CA LEU A 43 3.03 7.84 5.84
C LEU A 43 4.45 7.26 5.82
N PRO A 44 5.39 7.78 6.64
CA PRO A 44 6.80 7.36 6.61
C PRO A 44 7.06 5.94 7.15
N PHE A 45 6.04 5.30 7.71
CA PHE A 45 6.10 3.95 8.29
C PHE A 45 5.38 2.90 7.43
N LEU A 46 4.92 3.29 6.23
CA LEU A 46 4.38 2.38 5.23
C LEU A 46 5.26 2.45 4.00
N GLU A 47 5.93 1.35 3.68
CA GLU A 47 6.66 1.22 2.42
C GLU A 47 5.72 0.61 1.39
N VAL A 48 5.43 1.37 0.34
CA VAL A 48 4.60 0.89 -0.77
C VAL A 48 5.49 0.65 -1.97
N GLU A 49 5.76 -0.61 -2.26
CA GLU A 49 6.31 -1.04 -3.54
C GLU A 49 5.17 -1.19 -4.54
N GLU A 50 5.03 -0.17 -5.39
CA GLU A 50 4.25 -0.30 -6.60
C GLU A 50 4.90 -1.39 -7.44
N ALA A 51 4.19 -2.49 -7.67
CA ALA A 51 4.54 -3.39 -8.75
C ALA A 51 4.54 -2.51 -10.00
N LYS A 52 5.75 -2.22 -10.50
CA LYS A 52 6.03 -1.35 -11.64
C LYS A 52 4.86 -1.39 -12.61
N PRO A 53 4.20 -0.27 -12.93
CA PRO A 53 3.16 -0.30 -13.94
C PRO A 53 3.80 -0.92 -15.18
N ALA A 54 3.30 -2.08 -15.61
CA ALA A 54 3.47 -2.49 -16.98
C ALA A 54 2.85 -1.35 -17.79
N LYS A 55 3.72 -0.46 -18.28
CA LYS A 55 3.46 0.70 -19.14
C LYS A 55 1.98 0.99 -19.38
N ALA A 56 1.44 2.02 -18.74
CA ALA A 56 0.45 2.86 -19.39
C ALA A 56 1.21 3.97 -20.12
N ALA A 57 1.81 3.59 -21.25
CA ALA A 57 2.23 4.51 -22.30
C ALA A 57 1.30 4.20 -23.49
N ASP A 58 0.20 4.92 -23.58
CA ASP A 58 -0.67 5.09 -24.76
C ASP A 58 -1.67 6.18 -24.33
N LYS A 59 -1.86 7.33 -24.98
CA LYS A 59 -1.71 7.70 -26.38
C LYS A 59 -1.64 9.23 -26.51
#